data_AF-X1AZH4-F1
#
_entry.id   AF-X1AZH4-F1
#
_cell.length_a   1.000
_cell.length_b   1.000
_cell.length_c   1.000
_cell.angle_alpha   90.00
_cell.angle_beta   90.00
_cell.angle_gamma   90.00
#
_symmetry.space_group_name_H-M   'P 1'
#
loop_
_entity.id
_entity.type
_entity.pdbx_description
1 polymer ?
#
loop_
_entity_poly.entity_id
_entity_poly.type
_entity_poly.pdbx_seq_one_letter_code
_entity_poly.pdbx_strand_id
1 'polypeptide(L)'
;SSYLTSYEFALKQRISLSHHLESLRDKGLITLMRKDLKRAKKLEDKIFNDILEYVSKNQNLKEDYQRLSTISGVGDKTAIALLTLFKTYQGTNRAQITALVGLDPVRRESGTSVKGKVKISKNGKGIYRKIFYLPTVCATVHNQKIRVFYQRLLAHHKIKKLAVIASMRKMLLIAHAMYRDKTEYVAV
;
A
#
# COMPACT_ATOMS: atom_id res chain seq x y z
N SER A 1 -2.79 -7.95 -14.38
CA SER A 1 -1.32 -8.02 -14.19
C SER A 1 -0.60 -6.86 -14.87
N SER A 2 -0.79 -6.63 -16.18
CA SER A 2 -0.12 -5.54 -16.93
C SER A 2 -0.29 -4.14 -16.33
N TYR A 3 -1.52 -3.73 -16.02
CA TYR A 3 -1.82 -2.36 -15.55
C TYR A 3 -1.08 -1.93 -14.28
N LEU A 4 -0.99 -2.78 -13.25
CA LEU A 4 -0.26 -2.42 -12.03
C LEU A 4 1.25 -2.39 -12.25
N THR A 5 1.77 -3.24 -13.14
CA THR A 5 3.17 -3.20 -13.55
C THR A 5 3.48 -1.89 -14.29
N SER A 6 2.60 -1.46 -15.20
CA SER A 6 2.71 -0.18 -15.90
C SER A 6 2.61 1.01 -14.92
N TYR A 7 1.69 0.96 -13.96
CA TYR A 7 1.57 1.98 -12.92
C TYR A 7 2.81 2.02 -12.00
N GLU A 8 3.33 0.86 -11.60
CA GLU A 8 4.56 0.75 -10.82
C GLU A 8 5.77 1.33 -11.59
N PHE A 9 5.85 1.05 -12.88
CA PHE A 9 6.89 1.60 -13.75
C PHE A 9 6.80 3.14 -13.82
N ALA A 10 5.63 3.68 -14.12
CA ALA A 10 5.41 5.13 -14.18
C ALA A 10 5.72 5.83 -12.84
N LEU A 11 5.31 5.21 -11.72
CA LEU A 11 5.64 5.69 -10.38
C LEU A 11 7.15 5.72 -10.13
N LYS A 12 7.88 4.65 -10.47
CA LYS A 12 9.34 4.58 -10.30
C LYS A 12 10.03 5.67 -11.11
N GLN A 13 9.61 5.87 -12.35
CA GLN A 13 10.15 6.91 -13.23
C GLN A 13 9.92 8.30 -12.66
N ARG A 14 8.69 8.62 -12.23
CA ARG A 14 8.37 9.92 -11.61
C ARG A 14 9.18 10.16 -10.34
N ILE A 15 9.29 9.16 -9.47
CA ILE A 15 10.02 9.28 -8.20
C ILE A 15 11.51 9.52 -8.47
N SER A 16 12.10 8.77 -9.41
CA SER A 16 13.51 8.96 -9.80
C SER A 16 13.76 10.39 -10.29
N LEU A 17 12.90 10.93 -11.17
CA LEU A 17 13.00 12.31 -11.65
C LEU A 17 12.87 13.33 -10.52
N SER A 18 11.97 13.08 -9.56
CA SER A 18 11.81 13.95 -8.38
C SER A 18 13.08 14.00 -7.54
N HIS A 19 13.68 12.85 -7.26
CA HIS A 19 14.92 12.77 -6.48
C HIS A 19 16.10 13.42 -7.22
N HIS A 20 16.21 13.22 -8.53
CA HIS A 20 17.26 13.88 -9.32
C HIS A 20 17.13 15.40 -9.22
N LEU A 21 15.92 15.93 -9.33
CA LEU A 21 15.65 17.37 -9.21
C LEU A 21 16.14 17.93 -7.87
N GLU A 22 15.91 17.22 -6.77
CA GLU A 22 16.38 17.62 -5.42
C GLU A 22 17.90 17.68 -5.30
N SER A 23 18.63 16.84 -6.03
CA SER A 23 20.11 16.83 -6.01
C SER A 23 20.78 17.87 -6.92
N LEU A 24 20.03 18.43 -7.88
CA LEU A 24 20.60 19.30 -8.91
C LEU A 24 20.79 20.73 -8.42
N ARG A 25 21.87 21.37 -8.89
CA ARG A 25 22.22 22.77 -8.60
C ARG A 25 22.12 23.68 -9.83
N ASP A 26 22.30 23.13 -11.02
CA ASP A 26 22.25 23.89 -12.27
C ASP A 26 20.81 24.31 -12.63
N LYS A 27 20.57 25.61 -12.78
CA LYS A 27 19.24 26.19 -13.00
C LYS A 27 18.65 25.81 -14.37
N GLY A 28 19.50 25.67 -15.41
CA GLY A 28 19.08 25.27 -16.75
C GLY A 28 18.54 23.85 -16.75
N LEU A 29 19.33 22.92 -16.22
CA LEU A 29 18.97 21.51 -16.10
C LEU A 29 17.76 21.29 -15.17
N ILE A 30 17.65 22.02 -14.06
CA ILE A 30 16.45 21.98 -13.18
C ILE A 30 15.19 22.30 -13.99
N THR A 31 15.25 23.31 -14.87
CA THR A 31 14.09 23.72 -15.68
C THR A 31 13.70 22.63 -16.68
N LEU A 32 14.67 21.96 -17.31
CA LEU A 32 14.43 20.83 -18.21
C LEU A 32 13.85 19.63 -17.45
N MET A 33 14.46 19.23 -16.33
CA MET A 33 14.00 18.11 -15.49
C MET A 33 12.61 18.35 -14.90
N ARG A 34 12.25 19.60 -14.60
CA ARG A 34 10.87 19.97 -14.20
C ARG A 34 9.86 19.67 -15.31
N LYS A 35 10.21 19.93 -16.58
CA LYS A 35 9.34 19.60 -17.72
C LYS A 35 9.17 18.08 -17.84
N ASP A 36 10.24 17.31 -17.67
CA ASP A 36 10.16 15.84 -17.72
C ASP A 36 9.39 15.26 -16.55
N LEU A 37 9.57 15.79 -15.33
CA LEU A 37 8.76 15.42 -14.18
C LEU A 37 7.27 15.68 -14.43
N LYS A 38 6.92 16.81 -15.07
CA LYS A 38 5.53 17.12 -15.47
C LYS A 38 4.99 16.11 -16.48
N ARG A 39 5.80 15.70 -17.46
CA ARG A 39 5.43 14.65 -18.43
C ARG A 39 5.21 13.30 -17.74
N ALA A 40 6.13 12.90 -16.85
CA ALA A 40 6.01 11.66 -16.09
C ALA A 40 4.78 11.64 -15.16
N LYS A 41 4.45 12.77 -14.52
CA LYS A 41 3.19 12.92 -13.76
C LYS A 41 1.96 12.70 -14.64
N LYS A 42 1.90 13.37 -15.79
CA LYS A 42 0.78 13.18 -16.75
C LYS A 42 0.64 11.73 -17.20
N LEU A 43 1.76 11.03 -17.42
CA LEU A 43 1.75 9.62 -17.78
C LEU A 43 1.23 8.74 -16.63
N GLU A 44 1.67 8.99 -15.39
CA GLU A 44 1.12 8.31 -14.21
C GLU A 44 -0.39 8.51 -14.13
N ASP A 45 -0.85 9.76 -14.24
CA ASP A 45 -2.27 10.11 -14.12
C ASP A 45 -3.10 9.46 -15.23
N LYS A 46 -2.58 9.45 -16.47
CA LYS A 46 -3.23 8.77 -17.59
C LYS A 46 -3.39 7.28 -17.31
N ILE A 47 -2.30 6.59 -16.96
CA ILE A 47 -2.34 5.15 -16.66
C ILE A 47 -3.31 4.88 -15.50
N PHE A 48 -3.32 5.74 -14.49
CA PHE A 48 -4.23 5.60 -13.35
C PHE A 48 -5.71 5.74 -13.75
N ASN A 49 -6.02 6.73 -14.59
CA ASN A 49 -7.38 6.94 -15.11
C ASN A 49 -7.84 5.79 -16.01
N ASP A 50 -6.95 5.28 -16.88
CA ASP A 50 -7.24 4.12 -17.72
C ASP A 50 -7.60 2.88 -16.85
N ILE A 51 -6.95 2.73 -15.69
CA ILE A 51 -7.27 1.67 -14.73
C ILE A 51 -8.64 1.89 -14.10
N LEU A 52 -8.96 3.12 -13.68
CA LEU A 52 -10.26 3.44 -13.11
C LEU A 52 -11.40 3.21 -14.12
N GLU A 53 -11.19 3.60 -15.37
CA GLU A 53 -12.14 3.37 -16.46
C GLU A 53 -12.33 1.87 -16.73
N TYR A 54 -11.24 1.10 -16.74
CA TYR A 54 -11.33 -0.35 -16.85
C TYR A 54 -12.11 -0.98 -15.69
N VAL A 55 -11.86 -0.52 -14.45
CA VAL A 55 -12.59 -1.00 -13.26
C VAL A 55 -14.08 -0.62 -13.35
N SER A 56 -14.42 0.58 -13.82
CA SER A 56 -15.81 1.04 -13.91
C SER A 56 -16.64 0.32 -14.97
N LYS A 57 -16.02 -0.11 -16.08
CA LYS A 57 -16.67 -0.90 -17.14
C LYS A 57 -16.97 -2.35 -16.75
N ASN A 58 -16.26 -2.89 -15.75
CA ASN A 58 -16.42 -4.27 -15.30
C ASN A 58 -17.21 -4.32 -13.98
N GLN A 59 -18.49 -4.73 -14.04
CA GLN A 59 -19.40 -4.70 -12.90
C GLN A 59 -18.83 -5.37 -11.63
N ASN A 60 -18.29 -6.58 -11.74
CA ASN A 60 -17.68 -7.29 -10.61
C ASN A 60 -16.49 -6.55 -10.00
N LEU A 61 -15.68 -5.86 -10.83
CA LEU A 61 -14.53 -5.08 -10.35
C LEU A 61 -14.98 -3.79 -9.68
N LYS A 62 -16.00 -3.14 -10.25
CA LYS A 62 -16.61 -1.94 -9.69
C LYS A 62 -17.15 -2.19 -8.29
N GLU A 63 -17.89 -3.28 -8.08
CA GLU A 63 -18.43 -3.65 -6.76
C GLU A 63 -17.32 -3.99 -5.76
N ASP A 64 -16.31 -4.78 -6.18
CA ASP A 64 -15.15 -5.08 -5.33
C ASP A 64 -14.39 -3.80 -4.94
N TYR A 65 -14.20 -2.88 -5.89
CA TYR A 65 -13.58 -1.58 -5.67
C TYR A 65 -14.40 -0.72 -4.70
N GLN A 66 -15.71 -0.59 -4.91
CA GLN A 66 -16.61 0.17 -4.05
C GLN A 66 -16.58 -0.35 -2.61
N ARG A 67 -16.65 -1.68 -2.41
CA ARG A 67 -16.50 -2.29 -1.09
C ARG A 67 -15.18 -1.91 -0.42
N LEU A 68 -14.05 -1.97 -1.13
CA LEU A 68 -12.75 -1.60 -0.57
C LEU A 68 -12.65 -0.10 -0.22
N SER A 69 -13.27 0.77 -1.01
CA SER A 69 -13.29 2.22 -0.79
C SER A 69 -14.11 2.64 0.43
N THR A 70 -14.97 1.78 0.99
CA THR A 70 -15.69 2.05 2.25
C THR A 70 -14.79 2.03 3.49
N ILE A 71 -13.59 1.46 3.39
CA ILE A 71 -12.66 1.39 4.51
C ILE A 71 -12.07 2.78 4.76
N SER A 72 -12.39 3.39 5.90
CA SER A 72 -11.80 4.69 6.29
C SER A 72 -10.26 4.62 6.26
N GLY A 73 -9.66 5.52 5.49
CA GLY A 73 -8.22 5.57 5.20
C GLY A 73 -7.81 4.97 3.86
N VAL A 74 -8.68 4.22 3.17
CA VAL A 74 -8.42 3.69 1.82
C VAL A 74 -8.92 4.70 0.79
N GLY A 75 -8.00 5.25 -0.01
CA GLY A 75 -8.33 6.04 -1.20
C GLY A 75 -8.13 5.24 -2.50
N ASP A 76 -8.41 5.85 -3.65
CA ASP A 76 -8.45 5.17 -4.96
C ASP A 76 -7.19 4.38 -5.30
N LYS A 77 -6.01 4.98 -5.07
CA LYS A 77 -4.71 4.31 -5.30
C LYS A 77 -4.56 3.05 -4.44
N THR A 78 -5.02 3.11 -3.19
CA THR A 78 -4.96 1.99 -2.26
C THR A 78 -6.01 0.93 -2.60
N ALA A 79 -7.22 1.34 -2.96
CA ALA A 79 -8.31 0.46 -3.39
C ALA A 79 -7.92 -0.32 -4.66
N ILE A 80 -7.37 0.35 -5.67
CA ILE A 80 -6.87 -0.29 -6.90
C ILE A 80 -5.72 -1.25 -6.61
N ALA A 81 -4.78 -0.85 -5.74
CA ALA A 81 -3.65 -1.72 -5.36
C ALA A 81 -4.15 -2.98 -4.64
N LEU A 82 -5.09 -2.84 -3.70
CA LEU A 82 -5.76 -3.95 -3.00
C LEU A 82 -6.50 -4.86 -3.98
N LEU A 83 -7.34 -4.28 -4.84
CA LEU A 83 -8.11 -5.01 -5.84
C LEU A 83 -7.19 -5.81 -6.76
N THR A 84 -6.11 -5.20 -7.24
CA THR A 84 -5.14 -5.89 -8.10
C THR A 84 -4.42 -7.00 -7.35
N LEU A 85 -4.00 -6.76 -6.10
CA LEU A 85 -3.38 -7.77 -5.27
C LEU A 85 -4.30 -9.00 -5.11
N PHE A 86 -5.56 -8.79 -4.75
CA PHE A 86 -6.50 -9.88 -4.49
C PHE A 86 -6.97 -10.61 -5.76
N LYS A 87 -7.10 -9.89 -6.89
CA LYS A 87 -7.41 -10.53 -8.19
C LYS A 87 -6.23 -11.31 -8.75
N THR A 88 -5.00 -10.88 -8.48
CA THR A 88 -3.78 -11.55 -8.93
C THR A 88 -3.50 -12.81 -8.11
N TYR A 89 -3.76 -12.75 -6.80
CA TYR A 89 -3.48 -13.84 -5.86
C TYR A 89 -4.79 -14.34 -5.21
N GLN A 90 -5.62 -14.99 -6.03
CA GLN A 90 -6.91 -15.54 -5.60
C GLN A 90 -6.70 -16.75 -4.68
N GLY A 91 -7.67 -17.01 -3.80
CA GLY A 91 -7.62 -18.15 -2.87
C GLY A 91 -6.54 -18.07 -1.79
N THR A 92 -5.86 -16.94 -1.65
CA THR A 92 -4.82 -16.79 -0.64
C THR A 92 -5.41 -16.73 0.77
N ASN A 93 -4.68 -17.31 1.73
CA ASN A 93 -5.01 -17.19 3.14
C ASN A 93 -4.37 -15.95 3.78
N ARG A 94 -4.71 -15.67 5.05
CA ARG A 94 -4.23 -14.51 5.80
C ARG A 94 -2.68 -14.44 5.89
N ALA A 95 -2.01 -15.58 5.98
CA ALA A 95 -0.54 -15.64 6.07
C ALA A 95 0.09 -15.37 4.70
N GLN A 96 -0.40 -16.02 3.65
CA GLN A 96 0.07 -15.85 2.28
C GLN A 96 -0.07 -14.41 1.80
N ILE A 97 -1.23 -13.77 2.00
CA ILE A 97 -1.43 -12.38 1.56
C ILE A 97 -0.52 -11.39 2.32
N THR A 98 -0.26 -11.67 3.60
CA THR A 98 0.67 -10.87 4.41
C THR A 98 2.10 -11.02 3.90
N ALA A 99 2.52 -12.25 3.56
CA ALA A 99 3.85 -12.55 3.01
C ALA A 99 4.06 -11.93 1.62
N LEU A 100 3.04 -11.97 0.76
CA LEU A 100 3.07 -11.34 -0.58
C LEU A 100 3.33 -9.82 -0.51
N VAL A 101 2.85 -9.16 0.53
CA VAL A 101 3.10 -7.73 0.81
C VAL A 101 4.36 -7.52 1.67
N GLY A 102 4.92 -8.58 2.25
CA GLY A 102 6.13 -8.56 3.10
C GLY A 102 5.92 -7.81 4.41
N LEU A 103 4.73 -7.93 5.01
CA LEU A 103 4.38 -7.39 6.34
C LEU A 103 4.44 -8.47 7.43
N ASP A 104 4.86 -9.68 7.08
CA ASP A 104 5.00 -10.79 7.99
C ASP A 104 6.24 -10.60 8.89
N PRO A 105 6.12 -10.83 10.21
CA PRO A 105 7.23 -10.73 11.13
C PRO A 105 8.17 -11.92 10.96
N VAL A 106 9.45 -11.65 10.82
CA VAL A 106 10.54 -12.62 10.74
C VAL A 106 11.43 -12.50 11.97
N ARG A 107 11.72 -13.64 12.57
CA ARG A 107 12.73 -13.80 13.62
C ARG A 107 14.01 -14.28 12.97
N ARG A 108 15.14 -13.70 13.38
CA ARG A 108 16.48 -14.18 12.98
C ARG A 108 17.16 -14.71 14.23
N GLU A 109 17.14 -16.03 14.36
CA GLU A 109 17.72 -16.77 15.47
C GLU A 109 18.72 -17.78 14.91
N SER A 110 19.87 -17.93 15.56
CA SER A 110 20.92 -18.89 15.19
C SER A 110 21.58 -19.41 16.46
N GLY A 111 21.38 -20.70 16.74
CA GLY A 111 21.78 -21.31 18.01
C GLY A 111 21.19 -20.57 19.22
N THR A 112 21.91 -20.61 20.33
CA THR A 112 21.56 -19.88 21.56
C THR A 112 22.05 -18.42 21.57
N SER A 113 23.05 -18.10 20.75
CA SER A 113 23.78 -16.82 20.81
C SER A 113 23.18 -15.71 19.96
N VAL A 114 22.46 -16.02 18.88
CA VAL A 114 21.84 -14.99 18.02
C VAL A 114 20.35 -14.88 18.33
N LYS A 115 19.95 -13.79 18.99
CA LYS A 115 18.55 -13.38 19.18
C LYS A 115 18.30 -12.01 18.54
N GLY A 116 18.02 -12.00 17.24
CA GLY A 116 17.76 -10.78 16.50
C GLY A 116 16.40 -10.14 16.83
N LYS A 117 16.31 -8.81 16.71
CA LYS A 117 15.02 -8.10 16.81
C LYS A 117 14.05 -8.60 15.72
N VAL A 118 12.81 -8.84 16.09
CA VAL A 118 11.73 -9.16 15.13
C VAL A 118 11.55 -7.99 14.17
N LYS A 119 11.65 -8.27 12.87
CA LYS A 119 11.47 -7.29 11.78
C LYS A 119 10.50 -7.85 10.76
N ILE A 120 9.92 -6.99 9.91
CA ILE A 120 9.17 -7.49 8.76
C ILE A 120 10.11 -8.15 7.74
N SER A 121 9.64 -9.19 7.03
CA SER A 121 10.43 -9.95 6.05
C SER A 121 11.02 -9.08 4.94
N LYS A 122 10.23 -8.12 4.45
CA LYS A 122 10.47 -7.33 3.22
C LYS A 122 10.57 -8.16 1.92
N ASN A 123 10.44 -9.49 1.97
CA ASN A 123 10.55 -10.39 0.82
C ASN A 123 9.37 -10.26 -0.17
N GLY A 124 8.23 -9.71 0.27
CA GLY A 124 7.10 -9.41 -0.60
C GLY A 124 7.24 -8.11 -1.41
N LYS A 125 6.26 -7.86 -2.29
CA LYS A 125 6.21 -6.70 -3.21
C LYS A 125 6.21 -5.38 -2.44
N GLY A 126 7.33 -4.64 -2.54
CA GLY A 126 7.56 -3.40 -1.79
C GLY A 126 6.63 -2.23 -2.16
N ILE A 127 6.04 -2.24 -3.37
CA ILE A 127 5.09 -1.22 -3.81
C ILE A 127 3.88 -1.12 -2.87
N TYR A 128 3.30 -2.24 -2.44
CA TYR A 128 2.15 -2.24 -1.55
C TYR A 128 2.49 -1.61 -0.20
N ARG A 129 3.69 -1.88 0.36
CA ARG A 129 4.13 -1.23 1.60
C ARG A 129 4.23 0.28 1.44
N LYS A 130 4.71 0.77 0.29
CA LYS A 130 4.78 2.21 0.00
C LYS A 130 3.38 2.83 -0.12
N ILE A 131 2.49 2.19 -0.87
CA ILE A 131 1.12 2.67 -1.09
C ILE A 131 0.32 2.70 0.21
N PHE A 132 0.49 1.72 1.10
CA PHE A 132 -0.33 1.59 2.31
C PHE A 132 0.12 2.47 3.48
N TYR A 133 1.39 2.92 3.49
CA TYR A 133 1.95 3.56 4.68
C TYR A 133 1.17 4.82 5.08
N LEU A 134 1.02 5.77 4.16
CA LEU A 134 0.31 7.03 4.43
C LEU A 134 -1.20 6.82 4.67
N PRO A 135 -1.93 6.04 3.85
CA PRO A 135 -3.30 5.59 4.15
C PRO A 135 -3.48 5.04 5.56
N THR A 136 -2.54 4.22 6.03
CA THR A 136 -2.60 3.64 7.37
C THR A 136 -2.39 4.70 8.44
N VAL A 137 -1.46 5.64 8.24
CA VAL A 137 -1.29 6.77 9.17
C VAL A 137 -2.60 7.55 9.31
N CYS A 138 -3.28 7.87 8.21
CA CYS A 138 -4.60 8.49 8.24
C CYS A 138 -5.63 7.61 8.97
N ALA A 139 -5.64 6.29 8.71
CA ALA A 139 -6.51 5.34 9.38
C ALA A 139 -6.27 5.29 10.90
N THR A 140 -5.05 5.51 11.39
CA THR A 140 -4.81 5.57 12.85
C THR A 140 -5.54 6.72 13.55
N VAL A 141 -6.01 7.73 12.79
CA VAL A 141 -6.77 8.88 13.30
C VAL A 141 -8.27 8.71 13.04
N HIS A 142 -8.64 8.37 11.80
CA HIS A 142 -10.03 8.43 11.32
C HIS A 142 -10.76 7.08 11.30
N ASN A 143 -10.06 5.97 11.48
CA ASN A 143 -10.66 4.63 11.47
C ASN A 143 -10.63 4.07 12.89
N GLN A 144 -11.79 3.99 13.55
CA GLN A 144 -11.89 3.59 14.96
C GLN A 144 -11.21 2.25 15.27
N LYS A 145 -11.44 1.23 14.43
CA LYS A 145 -10.83 -0.11 14.61
C LYS A 145 -9.30 -0.06 14.52
N ILE A 146 -8.76 0.71 13.58
CA ILE A 146 -7.31 0.87 13.41
C ILE A 146 -6.73 1.74 14.52
N ARG A 147 -7.42 2.82 14.90
CA ARG A 147 -7.04 3.73 15.99
C ARG A 147 -6.90 3.01 17.32
N VAL A 148 -7.91 2.23 17.71
CA VAL A 148 -7.89 1.44 18.97
C VAL A 148 -6.74 0.44 18.95
N PHE A 149 -6.53 -0.25 17.83
CA PHE A 149 -5.42 -1.19 17.68
C PHE A 149 -4.06 -0.49 17.79
N TYR A 150 -3.90 0.66 17.14
CA TYR A 150 -2.70 1.48 17.18
C TYR A 150 -2.39 1.99 18.59
N GLN A 151 -3.39 2.58 19.27
CA GLN A 151 -3.26 3.09 20.63
C GLN A 151 -2.89 1.99 21.63
N ARG A 152 -3.50 0.81 21.52
CA ARG A 152 -3.14 -0.35 22.37
C ARG A 152 -1.67 -0.73 22.21
N LEU A 153 -1.12 -0.71 20.99
CA LEU A 153 0.29 -0.99 20.77
C LEU A 153 1.19 0.07 21.41
N LEU A 154 0.81 1.35 21.34
CA LEU A 154 1.54 2.42 22.00
C LEU A 154 1.52 2.28 23.52
N ALA A 155 0.37 1.91 24.10
CA ALA A 155 0.24 1.65 25.54
C ALA A 155 1.18 0.52 26.01
N HIS A 156 1.41 -0.50 25.17
CA HIS A 156 2.41 -1.55 25.39
C HIS A 156 3.84 -1.14 24.98
N HIS A 157 4.15 0.15 25.00
CA HIS A 157 5.50 0.71 24.84
C HIS A 157 6.14 0.33 23.49
N LYS A 158 5.32 0.09 22.45
CA LYS A 158 5.84 -0.13 21.09
C LYS A 158 6.16 1.21 20.43
N ILE A 159 7.27 1.22 19.69
CA ILE A 159 7.69 2.39 18.91
C ILE A 159 6.62 2.72 17.86
N LYS A 160 6.32 4.01 17.67
CA LYS A 160 5.28 4.51 16.73
C LYS A 160 5.34 3.85 15.35
N LYS A 161 6.53 3.78 14.74
CA LYS A 161 6.73 3.16 13.42
C LYS A 161 6.33 1.68 13.38
N LEU A 162 6.63 0.93 14.45
CA LEU A 162 6.22 -0.47 14.57
C LEU A 162 4.70 -0.57 14.67
N ALA A 163 4.08 0.29 15.47
CA ALA A 163 2.62 0.33 15.63
C ALA A 163 1.90 0.66 14.31
N VAL A 164 2.45 1.58 13.49
CA VAL A 164 1.93 1.85 12.14
C VAL A 164 2.07 0.62 11.25
N ILE A 165 3.23 -0.04 11.20
CA ILE A 165 3.44 -1.24 10.37
C ILE A 165 2.50 -2.39 10.78
N ALA A 166 2.29 -2.59 12.08
CA ALA A 166 1.32 -3.56 12.58
C ALA A 166 -0.11 -3.19 12.19
N SER A 167 -0.44 -1.89 12.21
CA SER A 167 -1.73 -1.37 11.76
C SER A 167 -1.93 -1.55 10.25
N MET A 168 -0.86 -1.42 9.43
CA MET A 168 -0.91 -1.70 7.99
C MET A 168 -1.30 -3.16 7.75
N ARG A 169 -0.71 -4.10 8.50
CA ARG A 169 -1.08 -5.52 8.44
C ARG A 169 -2.53 -5.75 8.85
N LYS A 170 -3.00 -5.09 9.92
CA LYS A 170 -4.40 -5.19 10.37
C LYS A 170 -5.36 -4.69 9.28
N MET A 171 -5.07 -3.55 8.65
CA MET A 171 -5.86 -2.97 7.58
C MET A 171 -5.89 -3.87 6.33
N LEU A 172 -4.75 -4.43 5.92
CA LEU A 172 -4.66 -5.42 4.83
C LEU A 172 -5.54 -6.64 5.09
N LEU A 173 -5.53 -7.17 6.32
CA LEU A 173 -6.32 -8.35 6.68
C LEU A 173 -7.82 -8.07 6.71
N ILE A 174 -8.24 -6.86 7.12
CA ILE A 174 -9.63 -6.42 7.04
C ILE A 174 -10.07 -6.37 5.58
N ALA A 175 -9.30 -5.68 4.73
CA ALA A 175 -9.59 -5.58 3.30
C ALA A 175 -9.65 -6.94 2.60
N HIS A 176 -8.74 -7.85 2.96
CA HIS A 176 -8.71 -9.21 2.41
C HIS A 176 -9.95 -10.03 2.83
N ALA A 177 -10.37 -9.92 4.09
CA ALA A 177 -11.59 -10.58 4.56
C ALA A 177 -12.83 -10.04 3.84
N MET A 178 -12.96 -8.71 3.73
CA MET A 178 -14.08 -8.07 3.00
C MET A 178 -14.13 -8.50 1.54
N TYR A 179 -12.98 -8.54 0.86
CA TYR A 179 -12.92 -8.95 -0.55
C TYR A 179 -13.35 -10.42 -0.76
N ARG A 180 -12.94 -11.30 0.15
CA ARG A 180 -13.24 -12.74 0.09
C ARG A 180 -14.70 -13.02 0.43
N ASP A 181 -15.19 -12.41 1.51
CA ASP A 181 -16.52 -12.70 2.08
C ASP A 181 -17.62 -11.81 1.44
N LYS A 182 -17.24 -10.90 0.53
CA LYS A 182 -18.13 -9.94 -0.15
C LYS A 182 -18.94 -9.07 0.82
N THR A 183 -18.33 -8.74 1.96
CA THR A 183 -18.93 -7.94 3.02
C THR A 183 -18.51 -6.47 2.95
N GLU A 184 -19.33 -5.61 3.55
CA GLU A 184 -19.06 -4.18 3.66
C GLU A 184 -18.24 -3.83 4.92
N TYR A 185 -17.61 -2.67 4.91
CA TYR A 185 -16.85 -2.20 6.06
C TYR A 185 -17.80 -1.73 7.17
N VAL A 186 -17.82 -2.47 8.27
CA VAL A 186 -18.57 -2.09 9.47
C VAL A 186 -17.71 -1.16 10.33
N ALA A 187 -18.10 0.11 10.44
CA ALA A 187 -17.47 1.12 11.29
C ALA A 187 -18.06 1.06 12.71
N VAL A 188 -17.77 -0.01 13.45
CA VAL A 188 -18.06 -0.12 14.89
C VAL A 188 -16.77 0.06 15.67
#